data_AF-A0A953XMI6-F1
#
_entry.id   AF-A0A953XMI6-F1
#
_cell.length_a   1.000
_cell.length_b   1.000
_cell.length_c   1.000
_cell.angle_alpha   90.00
_cell.angle_beta   90.00
_cell.angle_gamma   90.00
#
_symmetry.space_group_name_H-M   'P 1'
#
loop_
_entity.id
_entity.type
_entity.pdbx_description
1 polymer ?
#
loop_
_entity_poly.entity_id
_entity_poly.type
_entity_poly.pdbx_seq_one_letter_code
_entity_poly.pdbx_strand_id
1 'polypeptide(L)'
;MVGGMAALMFCAGDPEHAIKKVKWTVILFFVGLFVIIGCVKATGLLQVTADTLVSLGGGSSTVLTLIIGLFVMATSGFVDNIPVTATMLPIVDKIAQGDPSLAAPLFWVLVGASNLGGNGTPIGSVSSVVALHALETDRGEKVGWGEFMKAGMLILAFQAVLVIGYVLIMNWLGLLPQLPKYAGG
;
A
#
# COMPACT_ATOMS: atom_id res chain seq x y z
N MET A 1 2.75 23.16 2.75
CA MET A 1 2.92 24.53 3.31
C MET A 1 1.71 25.42 3.03
N VAL A 2 1.16 25.44 1.81
CA VAL A 2 -0.01 26.27 1.45
C VAL A 2 -1.26 26.03 2.32
N GLY A 3 -1.58 24.76 2.66
CA GLY A 3 -2.75 24.44 3.49
C GLY A 3 -2.70 24.97 4.92
N GLY A 4 -1.52 24.94 5.57
CA GLY A 4 -1.34 25.50 6.91
C GLY A 4 -1.38 27.03 6.92
N MET A 5 -0.84 27.66 5.87
CA MET A 5 -0.87 29.11 5.70
C MET A 5 -2.29 29.62 5.39
N ALA A 6 -3.05 28.89 4.57
CA ALA A 6 -4.46 29.16 4.32
C ALA A 6 -5.29 28.99 5.60
N ALA A 7 -5.07 27.92 6.38
CA ALA A 7 -5.77 27.72 7.65
C ALA A 7 -5.50 28.86 8.65
N LEU A 8 -4.27 29.38 8.71
CA LEU A 8 -3.93 30.53 9.56
C LEU A 8 -4.54 31.84 9.07
N MET A 9 -4.63 32.05 7.75
CA MET A 9 -5.26 33.26 7.18
C MET A 9 -6.79 33.23 7.27
N PHE A 10 -7.43 32.06 7.10
CA PHE A 10 -8.89 31.92 7.12
C PHE A 10 -9.48 31.64 8.51
N CYS A 11 -8.69 31.16 9.48
CA CYS A 11 -9.10 31.01 10.89
C CYS A 11 -8.67 32.20 11.77
N ALA A 12 -8.43 33.38 11.16
CA ALA A 12 -7.95 34.58 11.82
C ALA A 12 -8.68 34.85 13.16
N GLY A 13 -8.00 34.56 14.26
CA GLY A 13 -8.48 34.81 15.62
C GLY A 13 -7.73 34.02 16.69
N ASP A 14 -7.48 32.73 16.46
CA ASP A 14 -6.87 31.86 17.48
C ASP A 14 -6.07 30.69 16.87
N PRO A 15 -4.75 30.87 16.65
CA PRO A 15 -3.85 29.80 16.19
C PRO A 15 -3.83 28.60 17.13
N GLU A 16 -4.06 28.82 18.42
CA GLU A 16 -4.09 27.79 19.44
C GLU A 16 -5.31 26.86 19.25
N HIS A 17 -6.46 27.43 18.90
CA HIS A 17 -7.65 26.67 18.50
C HIS A 17 -7.43 25.84 17.25
N ALA A 18 -6.75 26.40 16.25
CA ALA A 18 -6.43 25.68 15.02
C ALA A 18 -5.49 24.50 15.30
N ILE A 19 -4.45 24.72 16.12
CA ILE A 19 -3.50 23.70 16.56
C ILE A 19 -4.20 22.59 17.38
N LYS A 20 -5.16 22.94 18.25
CA LYS A 20 -5.94 21.95 19.01
C LYS A 20 -6.82 21.06 18.13
N LYS A 21 -7.21 21.53 16.94
CA LYS A 21 -7.96 20.73 15.95
C LYS A 21 -7.07 19.82 15.11
N VAL A 22 -5.75 20.00 15.16
CA VAL A 22 -4.79 19.14 14.45
C VAL A 22 -4.69 17.79 15.15
N LYS A 23 -4.87 16.71 14.39
CA LYS A 23 -4.68 15.34 14.87
C LYS A 23 -3.19 14.99 14.93
N TRP A 24 -2.50 15.44 15.99
CA TRP A 24 -1.06 15.24 16.19
C TRP A 24 -0.61 13.79 16.08
N THR A 25 -1.42 12.83 16.55
CA THR A 25 -1.15 11.40 16.42
C THR A 25 -0.98 10.96 14.97
N VAL A 26 -1.78 11.50 14.04
CA VAL A 26 -1.71 11.18 12.61
C VAL A 26 -0.42 11.75 12.00
N ILE A 27 -0.05 12.98 12.37
CA ILE A 27 1.18 13.62 11.89
C ILE A 27 2.40 12.83 12.37
N LEU A 28 2.47 12.51 13.67
CA LEU A 28 3.58 11.77 14.25
C LEU A 28 3.69 10.35 13.67
N PHE A 29 2.56 9.71 13.37
CA PHE A 29 2.53 8.43 12.66
C PHE A 29 3.18 8.53 11.27
N PHE A 30 2.80 9.52 10.45
CA PHE A 30 3.40 9.70 9.12
C PHE A 30 4.88 10.09 9.19
N VAL A 31 5.28 10.90 10.18
CA VAL A 31 6.70 11.21 10.40
C VAL A 31 7.48 9.94 10.75
N GLY A 32 7.00 9.15 11.71
CA GLY A 32 7.62 7.87 12.08
C GLY A 32 7.69 6.90 10.89
N LEU A 33 6.63 6.86 10.09
CA LEU A 33 6.59 6.07 8.86
C LEU A 33 7.70 6.47 7.87
N PHE A 34 7.81 7.75 7.53
CA PHE A 34 8.83 8.21 6.58
C PHE A 34 10.25 8.06 7.12
N VAL A 35 10.45 8.17 8.43
CA VAL A 35 11.73 7.87 9.08
C VAL A 35 12.09 6.39 8.90
N ILE A 36 11.15 5.47 9.17
CA ILE A 36 11.37 4.02 8.98
C ILE A 36 11.69 3.72 7.51
N ILE A 37 10.92 4.26 6.56
CA ILE A 37 11.19 4.08 5.12
C ILE A 37 12.59 4.61 4.77
N GLY A 38 12.97 5.77 5.30
CA GLY A 38 14.31 6.35 5.14
C GLY A 38 15.41 5.44 5.67
N CYS A 39 15.22 4.84 6.85
CA CYS A 39 16.15 3.88 7.44
C CYS A 39 16.27 2.62 6.59
N VAL A 40 15.16 2.02 6.14
CA VAL A 40 15.19 0.81 5.29
C VAL A 40 15.87 1.09 3.94
N LYS A 41 15.70 2.31 3.40
CA LYS A 41 16.43 2.76 2.21
C LYS A 41 17.93 2.90 2.48
N ALA A 42 18.31 3.47 3.62
CA ALA A 42 19.71 3.69 4.01
C ALA A 42 20.46 2.38 4.29
N THR A 43 19.79 1.33 4.79
CA THR A 43 20.42 0.02 5.05
C THR A 43 20.67 -0.81 3.79
N GLY A 44 20.18 -0.37 2.63
CA GLY A 44 20.27 -1.14 1.38
C GLY A 44 19.29 -2.32 1.32
N LEU A 45 18.38 -2.47 2.29
CA LEU A 45 17.42 -3.58 2.30
C LEU A 45 16.49 -3.54 1.09
N LEU A 46 16.09 -2.34 0.63
CA LEU A 46 15.34 -2.15 -0.62
C LEU A 46 16.04 -2.81 -1.82
N GLN A 47 17.37 -2.70 -1.87
CA GLN A 47 18.18 -3.25 -2.96
C GLN A 47 18.17 -4.77 -2.92
N VAL A 48 18.40 -5.35 -1.74
CA VAL A 48 18.38 -6.80 -1.54
C VAL A 48 17.01 -7.39 -1.86
N THR A 49 15.94 -6.76 -1.41
CA THR A 49 14.57 -7.19 -1.72
C THR A 49 14.28 -7.11 -3.21
N ALA A 50 14.64 -6.01 -3.88
CA ALA A 50 14.48 -5.87 -5.33
C ALA A 50 15.20 -6.97 -6.10
N ASP A 51 16.48 -7.19 -5.80
CA ASP A 51 17.32 -8.17 -6.49
C ASP A 51 16.83 -9.61 -6.24
N THR A 52 16.32 -9.89 -5.02
CA THR A 52 15.67 -11.16 -4.68
C THR A 52 14.39 -11.38 -5.49
N LEU A 53 13.50 -10.38 -5.56
CA LEU A 53 12.26 -10.49 -6.33
C LEU A 53 12.54 -10.66 -7.84
N VAL A 54 13.55 -9.97 -8.37
CA VAL A 54 13.98 -10.10 -9.77
C VAL A 54 14.53 -11.48 -10.07
N SER A 55 15.43 -11.99 -9.23
CA SER A 55 16.02 -13.32 -9.40
C SER A 55 14.97 -14.44 -9.38
N LEU A 56 13.95 -14.32 -8.53
CA LEU A 56 12.82 -15.26 -8.50
C LEU A 56 11.91 -15.13 -9.74
N GLY A 57 11.82 -13.94 -10.34
CA GLY A 57 10.98 -13.67 -11.50
C GLY A 57 11.49 -14.24 -12.83
N GLY A 58 12.79 -14.56 -12.92
CA GLY A 58 13.38 -15.21 -14.10
C GLY A 58 13.22 -14.43 -15.41
N GLY A 59 13.00 -13.12 -15.35
CA GLY A 59 12.78 -12.24 -16.51
C GLY A 59 11.36 -12.24 -17.09
N SER A 60 10.40 -12.95 -16.49
CA SER A 60 9.01 -12.96 -16.96
C SER A 60 8.18 -11.89 -16.26
N SER A 61 7.61 -10.96 -17.04
CA SER A 61 6.68 -9.92 -16.55
C SER A 61 5.52 -10.53 -15.76
N THR A 62 4.96 -11.64 -16.25
CA THR A 62 3.86 -12.38 -15.59
C THR A 62 4.28 -12.92 -14.23
N VAL A 63 5.45 -13.56 -14.15
CA VAL A 63 5.93 -14.16 -12.89
C VAL A 63 6.27 -13.07 -11.88
N LEU A 64 6.94 -11.99 -12.31
CA LEU A 64 7.22 -10.84 -11.47
C LEU A 64 5.95 -10.19 -10.92
N THR A 65 4.93 -10.02 -11.77
CA THR A 65 3.62 -9.47 -11.36
C THR A 65 2.97 -10.33 -10.29
N LEU A 66 3.03 -11.66 -10.44
CA LEU A 66 2.48 -12.59 -9.46
C LEU A 66 3.25 -12.52 -8.13
N ILE A 67 4.59 -12.60 -8.16
CA ILE A 67 5.42 -12.59 -6.95
C ILE A 67 5.26 -11.27 -6.20
N ILE A 68 5.33 -10.13 -6.91
CA ILE A 68 5.18 -8.80 -6.30
C ILE A 68 3.78 -8.62 -5.75
N GLY A 69 2.74 -9.03 -6.50
CA GLY A 69 1.36 -8.98 -6.02
C GLY A 69 1.17 -9.73 -4.72
N LEU A 70 1.60 -11.00 -4.65
CA LEU A 70 1.50 -11.82 -3.45
C LEU A 70 2.31 -11.25 -2.28
N PHE A 71 3.54 -10.80 -2.55
CA PHE A 71 4.39 -10.21 -1.52
C PHE A 71 3.77 -8.95 -0.92
N VAL A 72 3.26 -8.04 -1.77
CA VAL A 72 2.62 -6.79 -1.35
C VAL A 72 1.34 -7.07 -0.57
N MET A 73 0.52 -8.02 -1.02
CA MET A 73 -0.71 -8.39 -0.30
C MET A 73 -0.40 -8.96 1.09
N ALA A 74 0.60 -9.85 1.18
CA ALA A 74 1.00 -10.43 2.45
C ALA A 74 1.56 -9.37 3.41
N THR A 75 2.44 -8.48 2.94
CA THR A 75 3.01 -7.41 3.77
C THR A 75 1.96 -6.38 4.18
N SER A 76 1.07 -6.00 3.26
CA SER A 76 -0.02 -5.07 3.57
C SER A 76 -1.07 -5.67 4.51
N GLY A 77 -1.12 -7.00 4.64
CA GLY A 77 -1.91 -7.66 5.68
C GLY A 77 -1.50 -7.27 7.09
N PHE A 78 -0.25 -6.85 7.33
CA PHE A 78 0.24 -6.47 8.67
C PHE A 78 0.55 -4.98 8.80
N VAL A 79 0.84 -4.32 7.68
CA VAL A 79 1.26 -2.93 7.61
C VAL A 79 0.29 -2.17 6.72
N ASP A 80 -0.08 -0.96 7.13
CA ASP A 80 -0.97 -0.09 6.33
C ASP A 80 -0.47 0.05 4.88
N ASN A 81 -1.42 0.17 3.95
CA ASN A 81 -1.17 0.21 2.51
C ASN A 81 -0.26 1.37 2.09
N ILE A 82 -0.34 2.53 2.76
CA ILE A 82 0.48 3.72 2.45
C ILE A 82 1.98 3.41 2.64
N PRO A 83 2.45 2.93 3.81
CA PRO A 83 3.82 2.45 4.03
C PRO A 83 4.34 1.47 2.98
N VAL A 84 3.53 0.44 2.69
CA VAL A 84 3.91 -0.67 1.82
C VAL A 84 4.09 -0.15 0.40
N THR A 85 3.12 0.64 -0.09
CA THR A 85 3.24 1.28 -1.39
C THR A 85 4.45 2.19 -1.47
N ALA A 86 4.68 3.06 -0.49
CA ALA A 86 5.81 3.98 -0.50
C ALA A 86 7.18 3.26 -0.55
N THR A 87 7.29 2.10 0.11
CA THR A 87 8.51 1.29 0.14
C THR A 87 8.70 0.51 -1.17
N MET A 88 7.62 -0.04 -1.72
CA MET A 88 7.66 -0.88 -2.92
C MET A 88 7.70 -0.07 -4.22
N LEU A 89 7.24 1.18 -4.21
CA LEU A 89 7.27 2.07 -5.37
C LEU A 89 8.69 2.19 -6.00
N PRO A 90 9.75 2.55 -5.25
CA PRO A 90 11.10 2.61 -5.82
C PRO A 90 11.65 1.24 -6.22
N ILE A 91 11.21 0.16 -5.56
CA ILE A 91 11.59 -1.21 -5.93
C ILE A 91 11.01 -1.56 -7.31
N VAL A 92 9.70 -1.37 -7.49
CA VAL A 92 9.00 -1.60 -8.76
C VAL A 92 9.56 -0.73 -9.88
N ASP A 93 9.82 0.56 -9.62
CA ASP A 93 10.44 1.48 -10.59
C ASP A 93 11.82 0.98 -11.03
N LYS A 94 12.63 0.49 -10.08
CA LYS A 94 13.95 -0.07 -10.37
C LYS A 94 13.88 -1.40 -11.13
N ILE A 95 12.88 -2.25 -10.87
CA ILE A 95 12.68 -3.50 -11.59
C ILE A 95 12.23 -3.23 -13.03
N ALA A 96 11.35 -2.24 -13.23
CA ALA A 96 10.84 -1.89 -14.55
C ALA A 96 11.93 -1.29 -15.47
N GLN A 97 12.95 -0.60 -14.92
CA GLN A 97 14.08 -0.04 -15.68
C GLN A 97 13.72 0.82 -16.91
N GLY A 98 12.52 1.42 -16.95
CA GLY A 98 12.10 2.16 -18.16
C GLY A 98 11.27 1.34 -19.15
N ASP A 99 11.18 0.02 -19.01
CA ASP A 99 10.42 -0.85 -19.89
C ASP A 99 8.91 -0.72 -19.60
N PRO A 100 8.10 -0.17 -20.53
CA PRO A 100 6.66 -0.01 -20.33
C PRO A 100 5.93 -1.35 -20.15
N SER A 101 6.43 -2.43 -20.78
CA SER A 101 5.84 -3.77 -20.72
C SER A 101 6.03 -4.46 -19.37
N LEU A 102 7.03 -4.02 -18.60
CA LEU A 102 7.21 -4.40 -17.20
C LEU A 102 6.57 -3.38 -16.26
N ALA A 103 6.70 -2.08 -16.55
CA ALA A 103 6.18 -1.03 -15.70
C ALA A 103 4.66 -1.16 -15.49
N ALA A 104 3.87 -1.18 -16.57
CA ALA A 104 2.41 -1.18 -16.45
C ALA A 104 1.90 -2.28 -15.50
N PRO A 105 2.14 -3.58 -15.75
CA PRO A 105 1.59 -4.63 -14.88
C PRO A 105 2.12 -4.56 -13.44
N LEU A 106 3.39 -4.18 -13.23
CA LEU A 106 3.96 -4.09 -11.89
C LEU A 106 3.39 -2.94 -11.05
N PHE A 107 3.17 -1.78 -11.65
CA PHE A 107 2.55 -0.65 -10.95
C PHE A 107 1.06 -0.91 -10.69
N TRP A 108 0.34 -1.49 -11.64
CA TRP A 108 -1.08 -1.82 -11.46
C TRP A 108 -1.30 -2.91 -10.41
N VAL A 109 -0.45 -3.95 -10.39
CA VAL A 109 -0.53 -4.97 -9.33
C VAL A 109 -0.14 -4.39 -7.98
N LEU A 110 0.85 -3.49 -7.90
CA LEU A 110 1.23 -2.82 -6.66
C LEU A 110 0.05 -2.06 -6.05
N VAL A 111 -0.66 -1.27 -6.88
CA VAL A 111 -1.83 -0.49 -6.43
C VAL A 111 -2.96 -1.40 -5.96
N GLY A 112 -3.31 -2.44 -6.73
CA GLY A 112 -4.38 -3.35 -6.33
C GLY A 112 -4.03 -4.16 -5.09
N ALA A 113 -2.82 -4.69 -5.03
CA ALA A 113 -2.33 -5.53 -3.94
C ALA A 113 -2.20 -4.77 -2.63
N SER A 114 -1.67 -3.54 -2.64
CA SER A 114 -1.52 -2.78 -1.40
C SER A 114 -2.86 -2.36 -0.83
N ASN A 115 -3.82 -1.95 -1.66
CA ASN A 115 -5.11 -1.48 -1.17
C ASN A 115 -6.02 -2.60 -0.65
N LEU A 116 -5.87 -3.82 -1.16
CA LEU A 116 -6.70 -4.96 -0.74
C LEU A 116 -6.01 -5.89 0.26
N GLY A 117 -4.67 -5.84 0.36
CA GLY A 117 -3.89 -6.70 1.25
C GLY A 117 -4.26 -6.56 2.74
N GLY A 118 -4.54 -5.32 3.18
CA GLY A 118 -4.88 -5.01 4.57
C GLY A 118 -6.17 -5.65 5.11
N ASN A 119 -7.01 -6.23 4.25
CA ASN A 119 -8.24 -6.90 4.67
C ASN A 119 -8.00 -8.27 5.33
N GLY A 120 -6.80 -8.84 5.20
CA GLY A 120 -6.46 -10.16 5.74
C GLY A 120 -6.41 -10.22 7.26
N THR A 121 -6.09 -9.12 7.93
CA THR A 121 -5.90 -9.09 9.40
C THR A 121 -6.60 -7.89 10.05
N PRO A 122 -6.87 -7.96 11.37
CA PRO A 122 -7.48 -6.86 12.12
C PRO A 122 -6.68 -5.56 12.09
N ILE A 123 -5.35 -5.65 11.92
CA ILE A 123 -4.41 -4.51 12.02
C ILE A 123 -3.89 -4.03 10.67
N GLY A 124 -4.18 -4.75 9.58
CA GLY A 124 -3.66 -4.43 8.25
C GLY A 124 -4.18 -3.11 7.68
N SER A 125 -5.28 -2.59 8.22
CA SER A 125 -5.81 -1.28 7.87
C SER A 125 -6.36 -0.58 9.10
N VAL A 126 -6.18 0.75 9.15
CA VAL A 126 -6.80 1.62 10.14
C VAL A 126 -8.34 1.46 10.14
N SER A 127 -8.95 1.21 8.98
CA SER A 127 -10.41 1.01 8.88
C SER A 127 -10.88 -0.22 9.66
N SER A 128 -10.12 -1.32 9.62
CA SER A 128 -10.45 -2.55 10.34
C SER A 128 -10.39 -2.35 11.84
N VAL A 129 -9.34 -1.67 12.32
CA VAL A 129 -9.17 -1.33 13.74
C VAL A 129 -10.30 -0.44 14.24
N VAL A 130 -10.64 0.61 13.48
CA VAL A 130 -11.72 1.54 13.85
C VAL A 130 -13.07 0.84 13.84
N ALA A 131 -13.33 -0.04 12.86
CA ALA A 131 -14.58 -0.78 12.78
C ALA A 131 -14.74 -1.76 13.96
N LEU A 132 -13.69 -2.47 14.34
CA LEU A 132 -13.70 -3.37 15.50
C LEU A 132 -13.91 -2.59 16.81
N HIS A 133 -13.24 -1.44 16.95
CA HIS A 133 -13.41 -0.59 18.12
C HIS A 133 -14.82 0.01 18.22
N ALA A 134 -15.40 0.45 17.10
CA ALA A 134 -16.77 0.93 17.05
C ALA A 134 -17.77 -0.19 17.35
N LEU A 135 -17.55 -1.41 16.86
CA LEU A 135 -18.40 -2.56 17.16
C LEU A 135 -18.41 -2.89 18.65
N GLU A 136 -17.24 -2.87 19.29
CA GLU A 136 -17.12 -3.08 20.74
C GLU A 136 -17.79 -1.95 21.54
N THR A 137 -17.61 -0.69 21.13
CA THR A 137 -18.12 0.48 21.87
C THR A 137 -19.62 0.67 21.69
N ASP A 138 -20.14 0.52 20.48
CA ASP A 138 -21.52 0.86 20.12
C ASP A 138 -22.48 -0.32 20.31
N ARG A 139 -22.00 -1.56 20.13
CA ARG A 139 -22.81 -2.78 20.21
C ARG A 139 -22.42 -3.72 21.34
N GLY A 140 -21.29 -3.49 22.02
CA GLY A 140 -20.79 -4.39 23.05
C GLY A 140 -20.30 -5.73 22.51
N GLU A 141 -20.19 -5.89 21.20
CA GLU A 141 -19.76 -7.13 20.55
C GLU A 141 -18.25 -7.10 20.31
N LYS A 142 -17.55 -8.15 20.75
CA LYS A 142 -16.11 -8.30 20.54
C LYS A 142 -15.85 -9.41 19.52
N VAL A 143 -15.25 -9.04 18.40
CA VAL A 143 -14.75 -10.00 17.41
C VAL A 143 -13.30 -10.33 17.74
N GLY A 144 -13.03 -11.61 17.95
CA GLY A 144 -11.67 -12.07 18.24
C GLY A 144 -10.77 -12.04 16.99
N TRP A 145 -9.45 -12.03 17.21
CA TRP A 145 -8.45 -12.08 16.12
C TRP A 145 -8.67 -13.26 15.16
N GLY A 146 -8.88 -14.47 15.71
CA GLY A 146 -9.07 -15.66 14.89
C GLY A 146 -10.39 -15.65 14.09
N GLU A 147 -11.44 -15.07 14.67
CA GLU A 147 -12.74 -14.92 14.01
C GLU A 147 -12.65 -13.95 12.82
N PHE A 148 -12.02 -12.80 13.03
CA PHE A 148 -11.75 -11.85 11.95
C PHE A 148 -10.87 -12.48 10.87
N MET A 149 -9.74 -13.09 11.24
CA MET A 149 -8.80 -13.65 10.25
C MET A 149 -9.42 -14.79 9.43
N LYS A 150 -10.35 -15.57 10.00
CA LYS A 150 -11.01 -16.64 9.24
C LYS A 150 -11.79 -16.08 8.05
N ALA A 151 -12.50 -14.97 8.24
CA ALA A 151 -13.18 -14.26 7.15
C ALA A 151 -12.19 -13.44 6.30
N GLY A 152 -11.31 -12.68 6.96
CA GLY A 152 -10.36 -11.77 6.33
C GLY A 152 -9.39 -12.47 5.39
N MET A 153 -8.81 -13.61 5.78
CA MET A 153 -7.90 -14.38 4.93
C MET A 153 -8.61 -15.02 3.73
N LEU A 154 -9.87 -15.43 3.88
CA LEU A 154 -10.68 -15.94 2.78
C LEU A 154 -10.98 -14.83 1.77
N ILE A 155 -11.37 -13.65 2.27
CA ILE A 155 -11.59 -12.45 1.46
C ILE A 155 -10.29 -12.03 0.76
N LEU A 156 -9.17 -12.04 1.48
CA LEU A 156 -7.85 -11.71 0.94
C LEU A 156 -7.45 -12.66 -0.19
N ALA A 157 -7.63 -13.97 0.00
CA ALA A 157 -7.33 -14.96 -1.03
C ALA A 157 -8.17 -14.73 -2.30
N PHE A 158 -9.46 -14.45 -2.13
CA PHE A 158 -10.34 -14.11 -3.25
C PHE A 158 -9.90 -12.81 -3.94
N GLN A 159 -9.58 -11.77 -3.17
CA GLN A 159 -9.08 -10.49 -3.69
C GLN A 159 -7.74 -10.65 -4.41
N ALA A 160 -6.86 -11.54 -3.94
CA ALA A 160 -5.59 -11.83 -4.60
C ALA A 160 -5.79 -12.42 -5.99
N VAL A 161 -6.68 -13.41 -6.11
CA VAL A 161 -7.05 -14.00 -7.40
C VAL A 161 -7.66 -12.95 -8.32
N LEU A 162 -8.57 -12.11 -7.81
CA LEU A 162 -9.19 -11.06 -8.63
C LEU A 162 -8.20 -10.01 -9.10
N VAL A 163 -7.36 -9.46 -8.23
CA VAL A 163 -6.41 -8.40 -8.59
C VAL A 163 -5.33 -8.92 -9.52
N ILE A 164 -4.66 -10.02 -9.14
CA ILE A 164 -3.56 -10.56 -9.94
C ILE A 164 -4.13 -11.08 -11.26
N GLY A 165 -5.25 -11.81 -11.23
CA GLY A 165 -5.94 -12.29 -12.42
C GLY A 165 -6.35 -11.15 -13.36
N TYR A 166 -6.98 -10.10 -12.83
CA TYR A 166 -7.36 -8.92 -13.61
C TYR A 166 -6.15 -8.28 -14.29
N VAL A 167 -5.07 -8.01 -13.55
CA VAL A 167 -3.87 -7.38 -14.10
C VAL A 167 -3.23 -8.27 -15.17
N LEU A 168 -3.10 -9.57 -14.93
CA LEU A 168 -2.51 -10.51 -15.88
C LEU A 168 -3.34 -10.64 -17.16
N ILE A 169 -4.68 -10.71 -17.05
CA ILE A 169 -5.58 -10.77 -18.20
C ILE A 169 -5.49 -9.47 -18.99
N MET A 170 -5.56 -8.31 -18.34
CA MET A 170 -5.46 -7.02 -19.02
C MET A 170 -4.09 -6.81 -19.66
N ASN A 171 -3.02 -7.30 -19.04
CA ASN A 171 -1.68 -7.30 -19.62
C ASN A 171 -1.61 -8.15 -20.88
N TRP A 172 -2.16 -9.37 -20.82
CA TRP A 172 -2.18 -10.30 -21.94
C TRP A 172 -3.02 -9.78 -23.11
N LEU A 173 -4.12 -9.09 -22.83
CA LEU A 173 -4.95 -8.42 -23.85
C LEU A 173 -4.33 -7.13 -24.39
N GLY A 174 -3.23 -6.64 -23.81
CA GLY A 174 -2.63 -5.36 -24.18
C GLY A 174 -3.50 -4.13 -23.83
N LEU A 175 -4.46 -4.30 -22.92
CA LEU A 175 -5.42 -3.27 -22.51
C LEU A 175 -4.98 -2.51 -21.25
N LEU A 176 -3.88 -2.92 -20.62
CA LEU A 176 -3.34 -2.21 -19.46
C LEU A 176 -2.95 -0.78 -19.85
N PRO A 177 -3.51 0.23 -19.18
CA PRO A 177 -3.12 1.61 -19.42
C PRO A 177 -1.65 1.81 -19.12
N GLN A 178 -0.92 2.35 -20.09
CA GLN A 178 0.48 2.70 -19.94
C GLN A 178 0.62 3.94 -19.06
N LEU A 179 1.65 3.94 -18.24
CA LEU A 179 1.91 5.03 -17.32
C LEU A 179 2.54 6.22 -18.07
N PRO A 180 2.11 7.48 -17.82
CA PRO A 180 2.61 8.64 -18.55
C PRO A 180 4.13 8.81 -18.53
N LYS A 181 4.78 8.43 -17.41
CA LYS A 181 6.23 8.44 -17.25
C LYS A 181 6.96 7.51 -18.24
N TYR A 182 6.28 6.49 -18.74
CA TYR A 182 6.80 5.44 -19.63
C TYR A 182 6.14 5.45 -21.02
N ALA A 183 5.21 6.38 -21.26
CA ALA A 183 4.45 6.47 -22.51
C ALA A 183 5.14 7.34 -23.59
N GLY A 184 6.36 7.83 -23.33
CA GLY A 184 7.09 8.74 -24.22
C GLY A 184 8.21 8.06 -25.00
N GLY A 185 7.96 7.86 -26.30
CA GLY A 185 8.94 8.07 -27.36
C GLY A 185 8.73 9.44 -27.99
#